data_AF-A0A534RIQ4-F1
#
_entry.id   AF-A0A534RIQ4-F1
#
_cell.length_a   1.000
_cell.length_b   1.000
_cell.length_c   1.000
_cell.angle_alpha   90.00
_cell.angle_beta   90.00
_cell.angle_gamma   90.00
#
_symmetry.space_group_name_H-M   'P 1'
#
loop_
_entity.id
_entity.type
_entity.pdbx_description
1 polymer ?
#
loop_
_entity_poly.entity_id
_entity_poly.type
_entity_poly.pdbx_seq_one_letter_code
_entity_poly.pdbx_strand_id
1 'polypeptide(L)'
;MFCGFCGFCGQQFSPSFQGPPAVPCTADAQCTIAPFTKCRQRTSGAFGQGPARTITEVGTPAGVCLGDGAAHTSTLVSTFCIPPAFNATVDAAADLPGPGAVALPGDAQFIP
;
A
#
# COMPACT_ATOMS: atom_id res chain seq x y z
N MET A 1 -4.76 -8.46 8.59
CA MET A 1 -5.16 -8.44 7.17
C MET A 1 -5.18 -7.00 6.73
N PHE A 2 -4.24 -6.61 5.87
CA PHE A 2 -4.14 -5.24 5.36
C PHE A 2 -4.83 -5.16 3.99
N CYS A 3 -5.53 -4.06 3.72
CA CYS A 3 -6.13 -3.82 2.42
C CYS A 3 -5.01 -3.37 1.47
N GLY A 4 -4.57 -4.24 0.56
CA GLY A 4 -3.48 -3.95 -0.37
C GLY A 4 -3.85 -3.05 -1.55
N PHE A 5 -5.05 -2.49 -1.58
CA PHE A 5 -5.51 -1.60 -2.65
C PHE A 5 -5.23 -0.14 -2.30
N CYS A 6 -4.51 0.56 -3.18
CA CYS A 6 -4.16 1.97 -3.03
C CYS A 6 -4.91 2.84 -4.04
N GLY A 7 -6.15 3.18 -3.70
CA GLY A 7 -7.04 3.95 -4.57
C GLY A 7 -6.72 5.44 -4.60
N PHE A 8 -6.56 5.97 -5.81
CA PHE A 8 -6.54 7.40 -6.10
C PHE A 8 -7.48 7.73 -7.26
N CYS A 9 -8.00 8.95 -7.29
CA CYS A 9 -8.86 9.39 -8.38
C CYS A 9 -8.07 9.51 -9.68
N GLY A 10 -8.44 8.70 -10.66
CA GLY A 10 -7.78 8.55 -11.95
C GLY A 10 -8.75 8.42 -13.11
N GLN A 11 -8.22 8.47 -14.32
CA GLN A 11 -8.99 8.26 -15.55
C GLN A 11 -9.31 6.78 -15.75
N GLN A 12 -10.32 6.45 -16.55
CA GLN A 12 -10.74 5.06 -16.76
C GLN A 12 -9.81 4.24 -17.68
N PHE A 13 -9.20 4.86 -18.68
CA PHE A 13 -8.41 4.16 -19.71
C PHE A 13 -6.98 4.69 -19.85
N SER A 14 -6.56 5.56 -18.94
CA SER A 14 -5.23 6.17 -18.94
C SER A 14 -4.60 6.04 -17.55
N PRO A 15 -3.27 5.86 -17.44
CA PRO A 15 -2.53 5.90 -16.18
C PRO A 15 -2.35 7.34 -15.68
N SER A 16 -3.40 8.17 -15.76
CA SER A 16 -3.39 9.58 -15.32
C SER A 16 -4.25 9.75 -14.08
N PHE A 17 -3.72 10.51 -13.11
CA PHE A 17 -4.32 10.72 -11.80
C PHE A 17 -4.54 12.20 -11.53
N GLN A 18 -5.58 12.50 -10.75
CA GLN A 18 -5.87 13.86 -10.31
C GLN A 18 -4.73 14.39 -9.45
N GLY A 19 -4.33 15.64 -9.66
CA GLY A 19 -3.37 16.36 -8.83
C GLY A 19 -2.46 17.28 -9.64
N PRO A 20 -1.43 17.86 -8.99
CA PRO A 20 -1.05 17.70 -7.57
C PRO A 20 -1.92 18.57 -6.61
N PRO A 21 -2.24 18.11 -5.38
CA PRO A 21 -1.92 16.81 -4.78
C PRO A 21 -2.84 15.68 -5.27
N ALA A 22 -2.38 14.44 -5.11
CA ALA A 22 -3.20 13.26 -5.42
C ALA A 22 -4.40 13.14 -4.48
N VAL A 23 -5.55 12.72 -5.01
CA VAL A 23 -6.78 12.56 -4.24
C VAL A 23 -7.00 11.08 -3.91
N PRO A 24 -6.85 10.67 -2.63
CA PRO A 24 -7.09 9.28 -2.22
C PRO A 24 -8.58 8.96 -2.26
N CYS A 25 -8.90 7.70 -2.53
CA CYS A 25 -10.27 7.21 -2.59
C CYS A 25 -10.31 5.72 -2.22
N THR A 26 -11.49 5.25 -1.85
CA THR A 26 -11.83 3.84 -1.67
C THR A 26 -12.99 3.41 -2.58
N ALA A 27 -13.69 4.35 -3.22
CA ALA A 27 -14.77 4.09 -4.18
C ALA A 27 -14.87 5.18 -5.26
N ASP A 28 -15.37 4.81 -6.45
CA ASP A 28 -15.59 5.73 -7.59
C ASP A 28 -16.43 6.96 -7.21
N ALA A 29 -17.38 6.82 -6.28
CA ALA A 29 -18.27 7.90 -5.85
C ALA A 29 -17.53 9.08 -5.19
N GLN A 30 -16.30 8.87 -4.70
CA GLN A 30 -15.47 9.94 -4.11
C GLN A 30 -14.74 10.76 -5.18
N CYS A 31 -14.72 10.29 -6.43
CA CYS A 31 -14.01 10.89 -7.54
C CYS A 31 -14.97 11.70 -8.41
N THR A 32 -15.21 12.96 -8.02
CA THR A 32 -16.26 13.81 -8.61
C THR A 32 -15.77 14.71 -9.74
N ILE A 33 -14.46 14.80 -9.99
CA ILE A 33 -13.88 15.71 -10.97
C ILE A 33 -13.57 14.97 -12.26
N ALA A 34 -14.22 15.36 -13.36
CA ALA A 34 -13.89 14.85 -14.69
C ALA A 34 -12.51 15.36 -15.16
N PRO A 35 -11.68 14.53 -15.82
CA PRO A 35 -11.94 13.15 -16.25
C PRO A 35 -11.57 12.07 -15.19
N PHE A 36 -11.15 12.46 -14.00
CA PHE A 36 -10.66 11.57 -12.93
C PHE A 36 -11.78 11.01 -12.06
N THR A 37 -12.69 10.25 -12.67
CA THR A 37 -13.91 9.75 -12.01
C THR A 37 -13.81 8.33 -11.46
N LYS A 38 -12.64 7.70 -11.59
CA LYS A 38 -12.40 6.31 -11.19
C LYS A 38 -11.48 6.22 -10.00
N CYS A 39 -11.87 5.45 -9.00
CA CYS A 39 -11.02 5.12 -7.89
C CYS A 39 -10.17 3.91 -8.24
N ARG A 40 -8.89 4.13 -8.47
CA ARG A 40 -7.99 3.10 -9.00
C ARG A 40 -6.55 3.30 -8.54
N GLN A 41 -5.78 2.22 -8.61
CA GLN A 41 -4.32 2.27 -8.70
C GLN A 41 -3.89 2.25 -10.17
N ARG A 42 -2.58 2.36 -10.44
CA ARG A 42 -2.07 2.36 -11.81
C ARG A 42 -2.43 1.08 -12.58
N THR A 43 -2.05 -0.08 -12.02
CA THR A 43 -2.44 -1.40 -12.53
C THR A 43 -3.32 -2.13 -11.52
N SER A 44 -4.08 -3.14 -11.96
CA SER A 44 -4.90 -3.96 -11.06
C SER A 44 -4.08 -4.88 -10.15
N GLY A 45 -2.78 -5.08 -10.43
CA GLY A 45 -1.91 -6.00 -9.69
C GLY A 45 -2.55 -7.38 -9.47
N ALA A 46 -2.35 -7.93 -8.26
CA ALA A 46 -2.94 -9.20 -7.83
C ALA A 46 -4.48 -9.18 -7.88
N PHE A 47 -5.14 -8.05 -7.57
CA PHE A 47 -6.60 -7.92 -7.59
C PHE A 47 -7.21 -7.97 -9.01
N GLY A 48 -6.39 -7.93 -10.06
CA GLY A 48 -6.82 -8.27 -11.42
C GLY A 48 -7.05 -9.76 -11.62
N GLN A 49 -6.56 -10.61 -10.72
CA GLN A 49 -6.85 -12.04 -10.70
C GLN A 49 -8.15 -12.26 -9.93
N GLY A 50 -9.20 -12.76 -10.60
CA GLY A 50 -10.54 -12.94 -10.02
C GLY A 50 -10.64 -13.57 -8.61
N PRO A 51 -9.79 -14.54 -8.22
CA PRO A 51 -9.83 -15.10 -6.86
C PRO A 51 -9.05 -14.29 -5.81
N ALA A 52 -8.19 -13.35 -6.20
CA ALA A 52 -7.36 -12.58 -5.27
C ALA A 52 -8.19 -11.48 -4.59
N ARG A 53 -8.44 -11.65 -3.29
CA ARG A 53 -9.18 -10.67 -2.47
C ARG A 53 -8.38 -10.13 -1.29
N THR A 54 -7.25 -10.76 -1.00
CA THR A 54 -6.48 -10.51 0.21
C THR A 54 -5.00 -10.53 -0.11
N ILE A 55 -4.28 -9.53 0.38
CA ILE A 55 -2.82 -9.56 0.49
C ILE A 55 -2.48 -9.80 1.96
N THR A 56 -1.63 -10.78 2.22
CA THR A 56 -1.18 -11.13 3.57
C THR A 56 0.32 -10.91 3.65
N GLU A 57 0.73 -9.98 4.51
CA GLU A 57 2.12 -9.86 4.93
C GLU A 57 2.29 -10.63 6.25
N VAL A 58 3.34 -11.45 6.33
CA VAL A 58 3.63 -12.28 7.50
C VAL A 58 4.98 -11.83 8.06
N GLY A 59 4.95 -11.29 9.28
CA GLY A 59 6.16 -11.00 10.06
C GLY A 59 6.56 -12.19 10.94
N THR A 60 7.66 -12.04 11.65
CA THR A 60 8.10 -13.02 12.65
C THR A 60 7.94 -12.40 14.04
N PRO A 61 7.13 -12.99 14.95
CA PRO A 61 7.09 -12.53 16.32
C PRO A 61 8.41 -12.84 17.02
N ALA A 62 8.71 -12.14 18.10
CA ALA A 62 9.88 -12.34 18.96
C ALA A 62 10.05 -13.77 19.50
N GLY A 63 9.05 -14.64 19.36
CA GLY A 63 9.17 -16.09 19.62
C GLY A 63 9.27 -16.51 21.08
N VAL A 64 9.25 -15.57 22.04
CA VAL A 64 9.41 -15.84 23.48
C VAL A 64 8.55 -14.92 24.37
N CYS A 65 8.47 -15.23 25.66
CA CYS A 65 8.01 -14.28 26.68
C CYS A 65 9.04 -13.15 26.85
N LEU A 66 8.68 -11.93 26.47
CA LEU A 66 9.49 -10.71 26.69
C LEU A 66 9.73 -10.38 28.18
N GLY A 67 9.21 -11.19 29.11
CA GLY A 67 9.34 -10.99 30.56
C GLY A 67 10.72 -11.32 31.13
N ASP A 68 11.63 -11.88 30.33
CA ASP A 68 13.03 -12.04 30.69
C ASP A 68 13.84 -10.73 30.61
N GLY A 69 13.24 -9.67 30.06
CA GLY A 69 13.88 -8.37 29.87
C GLY A 69 15.01 -8.39 28.84
N ALA A 70 15.17 -9.48 28.07
CA ALA A 70 16.17 -9.59 27.02
C ALA A 70 15.63 -9.10 25.66
N ALA A 71 16.55 -8.79 24.74
CA ALA A 71 16.23 -8.42 23.38
C ALA A 71 15.98 -9.68 22.53
N HIS A 72 14.86 -9.71 21.81
CA HIS A 72 14.44 -10.85 20.99
C HIS A 72 14.13 -10.45 19.56
N THR A 73 14.77 -11.14 18.62
CA THR A 73 14.62 -10.87 17.19
C THR A 73 13.18 -11.00 16.73
N SER A 74 12.65 -9.94 16.11
CA SER A 74 11.29 -9.83 15.60
C SER A 74 11.31 -9.09 14.26
N THR A 75 10.40 -9.44 13.35
CA THR A 75 10.20 -8.71 12.10
C THR A 75 8.81 -8.11 12.07
N LEU A 76 8.73 -6.78 12.12
CA LEU A 76 7.50 -6.04 11.90
C LEU A 76 7.29 -5.84 10.39
N VAL A 77 6.09 -6.14 9.90
CA VAL A 77 5.71 -5.93 8.49
C VAL A 77 4.54 -4.95 8.40
N SER A 78 4.55 -4.09 7.39
CA SER A 78 3.42 -3.20 7.10
C SER A 78 3.33 -2.81 5.62
N THR A 79 2.09 -2.57 5.18
CA THR A 79 1.76 -2.05 3.85
C THR A 79 1.35 -0.58 3.95
N PHE A 80 1.70 0.23 2.94
CA PHE A 80 1.30 1.63 2.83
C PHE A 80 1.02 2.00 1.36
N CYS A 81 0.42 3.16 1.12
CA CYS A 81 0.13 3.64 -0.24
C CYS A 81 1.10 4.73 -0.67
N ILE A 82 1.66 4.58 -1.86
CA ILE A 82 2.54 5.57 -2.47
C ILE A 82 1.71 6.36 -3.51
N PRO A 83 1.58 7.70 -3.37
CA PRO A 83 0.89 8.53 -4.35
C PRO A 83 1.66 8.59 -5.69
N PRO A 84 1.02 9.02 -6.79
CA PRO A 84 1.74 9.30 -8.03
C PRO A 84 2.82 10.37 -7.80
N ALA A 85 3.97 10.20 -8.43
CA ALA A 85 5.03 11.19 -8.49
C ALA A 85 4.76 12.28 -9.56
N PHE A 86 3.72 12.10 -10.38
CA PHE A 86 3.38 12.98 -11.52
C PHE A 86 4.51 13.08 -12.55
N ASN A 87 5.30 12.02 -12.67
CA ASN A 87 6.35 11.87 -13.66
C ASN A 87 6.14 10.55 -14.39
N ALA A 88 5.80 10.63 -15.67
CA ALA A 88 5.41 9.45 -16.45
C ALA A 88 6.44 8.32 -16.42
N THR A 89 7.74 8.64 -16.41
CA THR A 89 8.82 7.64 -16.37
C THR A 89 8.93 6.98 -15.01
N VAL A 90 8.89 7.77 -13.92
CA VAL A 90 8.96 7.27 -12.55
C VAL A 90 7.71 6.45 -12.20
N ASP A 91 6.54 7.00 -12.48
CA ASP A 91 5.26 6.35 -12.24
C ASP A 91 5.12 5.06 -13.06
N ALA A 92 5.73 5.02 -14.25
CA ALA A 92 5.76 3.81 -15.06
C ALA A 92 6.69 2.72 -14.53
N ALA A 93 7.90 3.10 -14.10
CA ALA A 93 8.89 2.17 -13.59
C ALA A 93 8.51 1.61 -12.21
N ALA A 94 7.92 2.44 -11.34
CA ALA A 94 7.57 2.07 -9.97
C ALA A 94 6.08 1.71 -9.77
N ASP A 95 5.32 1.66 -10.86
CA ASP A 95 3.88 1.39 -10.89
C ASP A 95 3.03 2.27 -9.93
N LEU A 96 3.30 3.58 -9.95
CA LEU A 96 2.66 4.54 -9.05
C LEU A 96 1.40 5.17 -9.66
N PRO A 97 0.34 5.41 -8.86
CA PRO A 97 0.19 5.03 -7.47
C PRO A 97 -0.04 3.54 -7.29
N GLY A 98 0.48 3.02 -6.18
CA GLY A 98 0.41 1.61 -5.83
C GLY A 98 0.77 1.32 -4.37
N PRO A 99 0.58 0.07 -3.94
CA PRO A 99 0.98 -0.37 -2.61
C PRO A 99 2.50 -0.49 -2.48
N GLY A 100 3.04 -0.01 -1.37
CA GLY A 100 4.37 -0.31 -0.87
C GLY A 100 4.30 -1.25 0.33
N ALA A 101 5.32 -2.08 0.50
CA ALA A 101 5.47 -2.97 1.63
C ALA A 101 6.82 -2.73 2.29
N VAL A 102 6.89 -2.81 3.62
CA VAL A 102 8.13 -2.72 4.37
C VAL A 102 8.21 -3.85 5.39
N ALA A 103 9.41 -4.40 5.54
CA ALA A 103 9.77 -5.34 6.60
C ALA A 103 10.90 -4.71 7.42
N LEU A 104 10.66 -4.54 8.71
CA LEU A 104 11.61 -4.00 9.66
C LEU A 104 12.07 -5.12 10.59
N PRO A 105 13.24 -5.74 10.31
CA PRO A 105 13.88 -6.62 11.28
C PRO A 105 14.44 -5.78 12.44
N GLY A 106 14.26 -6.26 13.66
CA GLY A 106 14.79 -5.63 14.86
C GLY A 106 14.64 -6.52 16.07
N ASP A 107 14.85 -5.95 17.25
CA ASP A 107 14.67 -6.64 18.52
C ASP A 107 13.48 -6.05 19.29
N ALA A 108 12.64 -6.92 19.83
CA ALA A 108 11.63 -6.56 20.81
C ALA A 108 12.17 -6.83 22.22
N GLN A 109 12.07 -5.84 23.09
CA GLN A 109 12.49 -5.93 24.49
C GLN A 109 11.46 -5.25 25.38
N PHE A 110 11.16 -5.82 26.55
CA PHE A 110 10.37 -5.13 27.56
C PHE A 110 11.28 -4.21 28.39
N ILE A 111 10.98 -2.92 28.39
CA ILE A 111 11.71 -1.91 29.18
C ILE A 111 10.79 -1.48 30.34
N PRO A 112 11.14 -1.74 31.61
CA PRO A 112 10.40 -1.29 32.78
C PRO A 112 10.50 0.23 33.02
#